data_AF-H8G954-F1
#
_entry.id   AF-H8G954-F1
#
_cell.length_a   1.000
_cell.length_b   1.000
_cell.length_c   1.000
_cell.angle_alpha   90.00
_cell.angle_beta   90.00
_cell.angle_gamma   90.00
#
_symmetry.space_group_name_H-M   'P 1'
#
loop_
_entity.id
_entity.type
_entity.pdbx_description
1 polymer ?
#
loop_
_entity_poly.entity_id
_entity_poly.type
_entity_poly.pdbx_seq_one_letter_code
_entity_poly.pdbx_strand_id
1 'polypeptide(L)' 'MSAENPDPDPRTTPGLEPGGGVSPGDTPPDSGQTFGVSHPQPRPSRKMSIAWLVTTVVVVALIAGFFLTYLIVYLMR' A
#
# COMPACT_ATOMS: atom_id res chain seq x y z
N MET A 1 -5.96 19.29 24.92
CA MET A 1 -7.29 18.68 24.76
C MET A 1 -7.09 17.19 24.92
N SER A 2 -7.43 16.60 26.07
CA SER A 2 -7.53 15.14 26.15
C SER A 2 -8.84 14.76 25.49
N ALA A 3 -8.78 13.93 24.45
CA ALA A 3 -9.98 13.34 23.88
C ALA A 3 -10.63 12.47 24.96
N GLU A 4 -11.87 12.79 25.31
CA GLU A 4 -12.70 11.88 26.11
C GLU A 4 -12.82 10.58 25.31
N ASN A 5 -12.50 9.46 25.95
CA ASN A 5 -12.61 8.17 25.30
C ASN A 5 -14.07 7.99 24.84
N PRO A 6 -14.36 7.82 23.54
CA PRO A 6 -15.74 7.67 23.07
C PRO A 6 -16.38 6.38 23.58
N ASP A 7 -15.58 5.44 24.08
CA ASP A 7 -16.06 4.16 24.56
C ASP A 7 -16.74 4.32 25.93
N PRO A 8 -17.95 3.75 26.11
CA PRO A 8 -18.66 3.78 27.38
C PRO A 8 -17.85 3.05 28.47
N ASP A 9 -17.89 3.54 29.71
CA ASP A 9 -17.15 2.93 30.82
C ASP A 9 -17.56 1.45 30.99
N PRO A 10 -16.63 0.50 30.86
CA PRO A 10 -16.91 -0.94 31.01
C PRO A 10 -17.50 -1.30 32.37
N ARG A 11 -17.26 -0.49 33.41
CA ARG A 11 -17.79 -0.72 34.76
C ARG A 11 -19.28 -0.42 34.88
N THR A 12 -19.82 0.36 33.95
CA THR A 12 -21.22 0.80 33.94
C THR A 12 -22.02 0.25 32.77
N THR A 13 -21.36 -0.45 31.84
CA THR A 13 -22.00 -1.02 30.65
C THR A 13 -22.51 -2.43 30.95
N PRO A 14 -23.83 -2.68 30.90
CA PRO A 14 -24.39 -4.01 31.17
C PRO A 14 -23.88 -5.04 30.17
N GLY A 15 -23.52 -6.23 30.66
CA GLY A 15 -23.06 -7.34 29.81
C GLY A 15 -21.57 -7.32 29.45
N LEU A 16 -20.81 -6.30 29.88
CA LEU A 16 -19.34 -6.30 29.74
C LEU A 16 -18.67 -6.88 30.99
N GLU A 17 -17.73 -7.81 30.80
CA GLU A 17 -16.83 -8.22 31.88
C GLU A 17 -15.82 -7.10 32.20
N PRO A 18 -15.22 -7.10 33.42
CA PRO A 18 -14.11 -6.22 33.75
C PRO A 18 -12.96 -6.38 32.74
N GLY A 19 -12.84 -5.43 31.81
CA GLY A 19 -11.95 -5.52 30.65
C GLY A 19 -12.60 -5.18 29.31
N GLY A 20 -13.92 -4.97 29.25
CA GLY A 20 -14.64 -4.54 28.05
C GLY A 20 -14.98 -5.67 27.06
N GLY A 21 -14.78 -6.93 27.47
CA GLY A 21 -15.22 -8.12 26.73
C GLY A 21 -16.67 -8.48 27.04
N VAL A 22 -17.20 -9.46 26.30
CA VAL A 22 -18.51 -10.10 26.56
C VAL A 22 -18.33 -11.61 26.72
N SER A 23 -19.28 -12.26 27.38
CA SER A 23 -19.31 -13.70 27.53
C SER A 23 -19.37 -14.43 26.17
N PRO A 24 -18.79 -15.65 26.04
CA PRO A 24 -18.83 -16.40 24.78
C PRO A 24 -20.27 -16.67 24.32
N GLY A 25 -20.63 -16.15 23.14
CA GLY A 25 -21.98 -16.27 22.57
C GLY A 25 -22.78 -14.96 22.58
N ASP A 26 -22.38 -13.98 23.39
CA ASP A 26 -22.88 -12.61 23.31
C ASP A 26 -22.20 -11.87 22.15
N THR A 27 -22.93 -10.92 21.55
CA THR A 27 -22.37 -10.09 20.47
C THR A 27 -21.40 -9.08 21.09
N PRO A 28 -20.11 -9.05 20.69
CA PRO A 28 -19.15 -8.08 21.20
C PRO A 28 -19.59 -6.63 20.94
N PRO A 29 -19.23 -5.66 21.80
CA PRO A 29 -19.49 -4.25 21.53
C PRO A 29 -18.81 -3.85 20.22
N ASP A 30 -19.38 -2.84 19.55
CA ASP A 30 -18.84 -2.31 18.30
C ASP A 30 -17.43 -1.79 18.56
N SER A 31 -16.43 -2.61 18.25
CA SER A 31 -15.03 -2.22 18.29
C SER A 31 -14.85 -1.29 17.12
N GLY A 32 -14.59 0.00 17.37
CA GLY A 32 -14.37 1.02 16.34
C GLY A 32 -13.42 0.50 15.27
N GLN A 33 -14.00 -0.06 14.22
CA GLN A 33 -13.24 -0.83 13.25
C GLN A 33 -12.34 0.13 12.49
N THR A 34 -11.08 -0.23 12.31
CA THR A 34 -10.18 0.46 11.36
C THR A 34 -10.54 0.16 9.89
N PHE A 35 -11.74 -0.32 9.60
CA PHE A 35 -12.29 -0.41 8.24
C PHE A 35 -12.64 1.01 7.73
N GLY A 36 -11.62 1.83 7.51
CA GLY A 36 -11.79 3.22 7.09
C GLY A 36 -10.50 3.98 6.75
N VAL A 37 -9.30 3.42 7.03
CA VAL A 37 -8.02 4.08 6.67
C VAL A 37 -7.54 3.78 5.24
N SER A 38 -8.24 2.90 4.52
CA SER A 38 -8.00 2.61 3.10
C SER A 38 -8.50 3.77 2.24
N HIS A 39 -7.74 4.87 2.18
CA HIS A 39 -7.94 5.87 1.13
C HIS A 39 -7.95 5.14 -0.22
N PRO A 40 -8.90 5.44 -1.13
CA PRO A 40 -8.92 4.85 -2.46
C PRO A 40 -7.54 5.05 -3.10
N GLN A 41 -6.78 3.96 -3.23
CA GLN A 41 -5.47 4.04 -3.86
C GLN A 41 -5.71 4.39 -5.33
N PRO A 42 -5.13 5.50 -5.83
CA PRO A 42 -5.25 5.83 -7.23
C PRO A 42 -4.69 4.66 -8.04
N ARG A 43 -5.55 4.05 -8.87
CA ARG A 43 -5.17 2.92 -9.70
C ARG A 43 -3.99 3.36 -10.57
N PRO A 44 -2.83 2.67 -10.53
CA PRO A 44 -1.68 3.08 -11.31
C PRO A 44 -2.06 3.17 -12.78
N SER A 45 -1.81 4.33 -13.39
CA SER A 45 -2.27 4.58 -14.74
C SER A 45 -1.47 3.71 -15.72
N ARG A 46 -2.17 2.94 -16.57
CA ARG A 46 -1.55 2.07 -17.58
C ARG A 46 -0.61 2.86 -18.51
N LYS A 47 -0.89 4.15 -18.73
CA LYS A 47 -0.08 5.05 -19.57
C LYS A 47 1.33 5.27 -18.99
N MET A 48 1.45 5.41 -17.66
CA MET A 48 2.74 5.63 -17.01
C MET A 48 3.64 4.39 -17.11
N SER A 49 3.06 3.19 -16.98
CA SER A 49 3.79 1.93 -17.15
C SER A 49 4.29 1.74 -18.58
N ILE A 50 3.47 2.08 -19.59
CA ILE A 50 3.87 2.00 -21.01
C ILE A 50 4.99 3.00 -21.30
N ALA A 51 4.89 4.24 -20.81
CA ALA A 51 5.92 5.25 -21.01
C ALA A 51 7.28 4.80 -20.45
N TRP A 52 7.28 4.21 -19.25
CA TRP A 52 8.49 3.63 -18.64
C TRP A 52 9.05 2.46 -19.45
N LEU A 53 8.20 1.55 -19.91
CA LEU A 53 8.62 0.43 -20.75
C LEU A 53 9.31 0.91 -22.03
N VAL A 54 8.69 1.85 -22.75
CA VAL A 54 9.25 2.41 -24.00
C VAL A 54 10.58 3.09 -23.73
N THR A 55 10.66 3.90 -22.67
CA THR A 55 11.90 4.58 -22.28
C THR A 55 13.03 3.59 -22.02
N THR A 56 12.76 2.54 -21.24
CA THR A 56 13.74 1.50 -20.95
C THR A 56 14.22 0.80 -22.23
N VAL A 57 13.31 0.42 -23.13
CA VAL A 57 13.67 -0.24 -24.40
C VAL A 57 14.57 0.65 -25.25
N VAL A 58 14.25 1.94 -25.36
CA VAL A 58 15.06 2.91 -26.12
C VAL A 58 16.47 3.04 -25.53
N VAL A 59 16.57 3.20 -24.20
CA VAL A 59 17.87 3.33 -23.52
C VAL A 59 18.72 2.07 -23.72
N VAL A 60 18.13 0.89 -23.57
CA VAL A 60 18.83 -0.39 -23.79
C VAL A 60 19.32 -0.51 -25.24
N ALA A 61 18.48 -0.16 -26.22
CA ALA A 61 18.86 -0.20 -27.63
C ALA A 61 20.02 0.75 -27.95
N LEU A 62 20.02 1.96 -27.38
CA LEU A 62 21.11 2.93 -27.56
C LEU A 62 22.42 2.43 -26.96
N ILE A 63 22.37 1.89 -25.74
CA ILE A 63 23.56 1.33 -25.07
C ILE A 63 24.09 0.13 -25.84
N ALA A 64 23.22 -0.82 -26.21
CA ALA A 64 23.61 -1.99 -26.99
C ALA A 64 24.21 -1.60 -28.35
N GLY A 65 23.58 -0.65 -29.06
CA GLY A 65 24.08 -0.13 -30.33
C GLY A 65 25.44 0.55 -30.19
N PHE A 66 25.65 1.34 -29.13
CA PHE A 66 26.94 1.95 -28.84
C PHE A 66 28.04 0.89 -28.63
N PHE A 67 27.79 -0.11 -27.78
CA PHE A 67 28.79 -1.17 -27.55
C PHE A 67 29.04 -2.02 -28.79
N LEU A 68 27.99 -2.32 -29.56
CA LEU A 68 28.12 -3.09 -30.80
C LEU A 68 28.97 -2.34 -31.83
N THR A 69 28.67 -1.06 -32.06
CA THR A 69 29.45 -0.22 -32.98
C THR A 69 30.88 -0.01 -32.50
N TYR A 70 31.07 0.25 -31.20
CA TYR A 70 32.39 0.33 -30.58
C TYR A 70 33.21 -0.94 -30.78
N LEU A 71 32.61 -2.11 -30.55
CA LEU A 71 33.27 -3.41 -30.74
C LEU A 71 33.67 -3.64 -32.20
N ILE A 72 32.77 -3.35 -33.14
CA ILE A 72 33.06 -3.49 -34.57
C ILE A 72 34.23 -2.59 -34.96
N VAL A 73 34.20 -1.31 -34.59
CA VAL A 73 35.27 -0.35 -34.89
C VAL A 73 36.60 -0.79 -34.25
N TYR A 74 36.56 -1.28 -33.02
CA TYR A 74 37.74 -1.78 -32.32
C TYR A 74 38.35 -3.00 -33.02
N LEU A 75 37.53 -3.95 -33.48
CA LEU A 75 37.99 -5.14 -34.20
C LEU A 75 38.51 -4.84 -35.60
N MET A 76 38.02 -3.78 -36.24
CA MET A 76 38.45 -3.35 -37.58
C MET A 76 39.71 -2.48 -37.57
N ARG A 77 40.19 -2.07 -36.39
CA ARG A 77 41.36 -1.19 -36.22
C ARG A 77 42.59 -1.99 -35.81
#